data_AF-A0A6I8LKV2-F1
#
_entry.id   AF-A0A6I8LKV2-F1
#
_cell.length_a   1.000
_cell.length_b   1.000
_cell.length_c   1.000
_cell.angle_alpha   90.00
_cell.angle_beta   90.00
_cell.angle_gamma   90.00
#
_symmetry.space_group_name_H-M   'P 1'
#
loop_
_entity.id
_entity.type
_entity.pdbx_description
1 polymer ?
#
loop_
_entity_poly.entity_id
_entity_poly.type
_entity_poly.pdbx_seq_one_letter_code
_entity_poly.pdbx_strand_id
1 'polypeptide(L)'
;MSHPNATLTPRTRLRLARLIVEHGWTCTAAAKMFMVAAKTAAKWAARYRAEGVAGMADRSCRPRRSPTRTPEHLVRAIVRLRWRKRLGPVQIAGRLGLPASTVHAVLVRCRINRLSRIDRVTGEPLRRCAAANTTIPGR
;
A
#
# COMPACT_ATOMS: atom_id res chain seq x y z
N MET A 1 3.69 -7.57 -4.52
CA MET A 1 3.22 -7.66 -5.92
C MET A 1 4.41 -7.37 -6.81
N SER A 2 4.91 -8.38 -7.50
CA SER A 2 5.98 -8.23 -8.51
C SER A 2 5.32 -7.75 -9.78
N HIS A 3 5.65 -6.54 -10.27
CA HIS A 3 5.15 -6.06 -11.55
C HIS A 3 5.96 -6.69 -12.69
N PRO A 4 5.32 -6.97 -13.85
CA PRO A 4 5.99 -7.57 -15.01
C PRO A 4 7.18 -6.74 -15.53
N ASN A 5 7.24 -5.44 -15.23
CA ASN A 5 8.34 -4.54 -15.62
C ASN A 5 9.50 -4.48 -14.61
N ALA A 6 9.51 -5.33 -13.57
CA ALA A 6 10.65 -5.40 -12.68
C ALA A 6 11.84 -6.04 -13.41
N THR A 7 12.89 -5.26 -13.67
CA THR A 7 14.12 -5.64 -14.39
C THR A 7 14.81 -6.90 -13.86
N LEU A 8 14.47 -7.36 -12.65
CA LEU A 8 14.89 -8.67 -12.15
C LEU A 8 13.81 -9.38 -11.34
N THR A 9 13.16 -10.34 -12.01
CA THR A 9 12.20 -11.25 -11.37
C THR A 9 12.88 -12.06 -10.25
N PRO A 10 12.14 -12.53 -9.24
CA PRO A 10 12.66 -13.43 -8.21
C PRO A 10 13.35 -14.68 -8.79
N ARG A 11 12.89 -15.17 -9.94
CA ARG A 11 13.49 -16.30 -10.66
C ARG A 11 14.88 -15.97 -11.20
N THR A 12 15.04 -14.79 -11.79
CA THR A 12 16.33 -14.33 -12.32
C THR A 12 17.34 -14.11 -11.17
N ARG A 13 16.88 -13.58 -10.04
CA ARG A 13 17.71 -13.44 -8.81
C ARG A 13 18.19 -14.79 -8.29
N LEU A 14 17.30 -15.78 -8.28
CA LEU A 14 17.63 -17.13 -7.85
C LEU A 14 18.70 -17.76 -8.75
N ARG A 15 18.56 -17.64 -10.08
CA ARG A 15 19.57 -18.14 -11.03
C ARG A 15 20.94 -17.49 -10.80
N LEU A 16 20.97 -16.18 -10.64
CA LEU A 16 22.20 -15.45 -10.31
C LEU A 16 22.83 -15.97 -9.03
N ALA A 17 22.04 -16.12 -7.96
CA ALA A 17 22.55 -16.55 -6.67
C ALA A 17 23.09 -18.00 -6.69
N ARG A 18 22.43 -18.90 -7.42
CA ARG A 18 22.92 -20.28 -7.64
C ARG A 18 24.25 -20.31 -8.37
N LEU A 19 24.44 -19.49 -9.40
CA LEU A 19 25.73 -19.42 -10.10
C LEU A 19 26.87 -19.02 -9.17
N ILE A 20 26.62 -18.07 -8.26
CA ILE A 20 27.64 -17.63 -7.30
C ILE A 20 27.88 -18.66 -6.19
N VAL A 21 26.81 -19.28 -5.66
CA VAL A 21 26.90 -20.12 -4.46
C VAL A 21 27.14 -21.59 -4.77
N GLU A 22 26.48 -22.14 -5.79
CA GLU A 22 26.56 -23.55 -6.17
C GLU A 22 27.63 -23.80 -7.24
N HIS A 23 27.79 -22.88 -8.19
CA HIS A 23 28.75 -23.02 -9.29
C HIS A 23 30.06 -22.24 -9.10
N GLY A 24 30.24 -21.56 -7.96
CA GLY A 24 31.50 -20.88 -7.59
C GLY A 24 31.84 -19.64 -8.41
N TRP A 25 30.88 -19.06 -9.14
CA TRP A 25 31.15 -17.86 -9.96
C TRP A 25 31.47 -16.65 -9.08
N THR A 26 32.37 -15.79 -9.57
CA THR A 26 32.62 -14.50 -8.91
C THR A 26 31.39 -13.59 -9.01
N CYS A 27 31.17 -12.76 -7.98
CA CYS A 27 30.06 -11.81 -7.97
C CYS A 27 30.10 -10.86 -9.19
N THR A 28 31.30 -10.48 -9.63
CA THR A 28 31.50 -9.60 -10.80
C THR A 28 31.11 -10.28 -12.11
N ALA A 29 31.48 -11.55 -12.30
CA ALA A 29 31.14 -12.29 -13.52
C ALA A 29 29.63 -12.50 -13.64
N ALA A 30 28.99 -12.96 -12.56
CA ALA A 30 27.54 -13.11 -12.53
C ALA A 30 26.84 -11.75 -12.71
N ALA A 31 27.31 -10.69 -12.04
CA ALA A 31 26.72 -9.35 -12.15
C ALA A 31 26.74 -8.80 -13.59
N LYS A 32 27.84 -8.99 -14.32
CA LYS A 32 27.95 -8.62 -15.74
C LYS A 32 26.91 -9.36 -16.59
N MET A 33 26.75 -10.66 -16.41
CA MET A 33 25.81 -11.47 -17.19
C MET A 33 24.34 -11.06 -16.98
N PHE A 34 23.99 -10.66 -15.75
CA PHE A 34 22.62 -10.25 -15.42
C PHE A 34 22.41 -8.73 -15.43
N MET A 35 23.38 -7.94 -15.94
CA MET A 35 23.32 -6.49 -16.03
C MET A 35 22.97 -5.81 -14.69
N VAL A 36 23.59 -6.27 -13.61
CA VAL A 36 23.46 -5.68 -12.26
C VAL A 36 24.78 -5.21 -11.71
N ALA A 37 24.75 -4.35 -10.69
CA ALA A 37 25.94 -4.03 -9.92
C ALA A 37 26.44 -5.24 -9.12
N ALA A 38 27.77 -5.41 -9.02
CA ALA A 38 28.40 -6.48 -8.25
C ALA A 38 27.95 -6.51 -6.77
N LYS A 39 27.71 -5.34 -6.18
CA LYS A 39 27.16 -5.20 -4.81
C LYS A 39 25.77 -5.83 -4.67
N THR A 40 24.92 -5.70 -5.70
CA THR A 40 23.58 -6.31 -5.73
C THR A 40 23.67 -7.83 -5.82
N ALA A 41 24.56 -8.33 -6.68
CA ALA A 41 24.84 -9.76 -6.82
C ALA A 41 25.36 -10.37 -5.50
N ALA A 42 26.32 -9.71 -4.84
CA ALA A 42 26.84 -10.13 -3.53
C ALA A 42 25.74 -10.16 -2.46
N LYS A 43 24.85 -9.15 -2.43
CA LYS A 43 23.71 -9.10 -1.51
C LYS A 43 22.73 -10.25 -1.73
N TRP A 44 22.49 -10.66 -2.98
CA TRP A 44 21.62 -11.79 -3.28
C TRP A 44 22.30 -13.12 -2.97
N ALA A 45 23.59 -13.29 -3.26
CA ALA A 45 24.35 -14.48 -2.87
C ALA A 45 24.36 -14.67 -1.34
N ALA A 46 24.59 -13.60 -0.57
CA ALA A 46 24.52 -13.64 0.88
C ALA A 46 23.14 -14.06 1.40
N ARG A 47 22.06 -13.50 0.81
CA ARG A 47 20.68 -13.90 1.15
C ARG A 47 20.38 -15.36 0.80
N TYR A 48 20.90 -15.84 -0.33
CA TYR A 48 20.72 -17.24 -0.74
C TYR A 48 21.44 -18.20 0.22
N ARG A 49 22.65 -17.84 0.69
CA ARG A 49 23.35 -18.64 1.71
C ARG A 49 22.59 -18.72 3.04
N ALA A 50 21.90 -17.65 3.43
CA ALA A 50 21.19 -17.59 4.71
C ALA A 50 19.79 -18.23 4.67
N GLU A 51 19.04 -18.04 3.59
CA GLU A 51 17.60 -18.34 3.52
C GLU A 51 17.22 -19.22 2.31
N GLY A 52 18.19 -19.62 1.50
CA GLY A 52 17.97 -20.41 0.30
C GLY A 52 17.02 -19.72 -0.68
N VAL A 53 16.13 -20.52 -1.30
CA VAL A 53 15.15 -20.06 -2.28
C VAL A 53 14.19 -19.03 -1.69
N ALA A 54 13.81 -19.17 -0.41
CA ALA A 54 12.87 -18.27 0.26
C ALA A 54 13.41 -16.82 0.33
N GLY A 55 14.72 -16.64 0.45
CA GLY A 55 15.37 -15.32 0.51
C GLY A 55 15.30 -14.49 -0.77
N MET A 56 14.91 -15.11 -1.90
CA MET A 56 14.83 -14.44 -3.20
C MET A 56 13.47 -13.79 -3.46
N ALA A 57 12.46 -14.10 -2.64
CA ALA A 57 11.14 -13.48 -2.70
C ALA A 57 11.21 -11.97 -2.43
N ASP A 58 10.26 -11.23 -3.00
CA ASP A 58 10.14 -9.79 -2.74
C ASP A 58 9.73 -9.55 -1.30
N ARG A 59 10.67 -8.96 -0.54
CA ARG A 59 10.32 -8.38 0.75
C ARG A 59 9.60 -7.07 0.53
N SER A 60 8.59 -6.82 1.34
CA SER A 60 7.95 -5.52 1.38
C SER A 60 9.00 -4.46 1.72
N CYS A 61 9.27 -3.54 0.80
CA CYS A 61 10.07 -2.34 1.07
C CYS A 61 9.29 -1.32 1.94
N ARG A 62 8.06 -1.64 2.33
CA ARG A 62 7.24 -0.74 3.13
C ARG A 62 7.87 -0.58 4.51
N PRO A 63 8.10 0.66 4.97
CA PRO A 63 8.63 0.89 6.31
C PRO A 63 7.70 0.25 7.34
N ARG A 64 8.27 -0.50 8.29
CA ARG A 64 7.51 -1.12 9.40
C ARG A 64 6.83 -0.06 10.28
N ARG A 65 7.42 1.13 10.37
CA ARG A 65 6.91 2.27 11.14
C ARG A 65 7.00 3.54 10.30
N SER A 66 5.90 4.28 10.22
CA SER A 66 5.88 5.62 9.64
C SER A 66 5.74 6.62 10.80
N PRO A 67 6.81 7.36 11.16
CA PRO A 67 6.76 8.31 12.28
C PRO A 67 5.79 9.46 12.03
N THR A 68 5.48 9.78 10.76
CA THR A 68 4.46 10.76 10.36
C THR A 68 3.02 10.23 10.45
N ARG A 69 2.83 9.02 10.99
CA ARG A 69 1.48 8.47 11.20
C ARG A 69 0.77 9.34 12.23
N THR A 70 -0.31 9.98 11.80
CA THR A 70 -1.16 10.84 12.64
C THR A 70 -1.44 10.16 13.98
N PRO A 71 -1.16 10.83 15.11
CA PRO A 71 -1.40 10.28 16.44
C PRO A 71 -2.82 9.73 16.58
N GLU A 72 -2.98 8.61 17.29
CA GLU A 72 -4.27 7.92 17.40
C GLU A 72 -5.37 8.79 18.02
N HIS A 73 -5.01 9.71 18.93
CA HIS A 73 -5.96 10.64 19.54
C HIS A 73 -6.57 11.60 18.49
N LEU A 74 -5.76 12.11 17.55
CA LEU A 74 -6.25 12.96 16.44
C LEU A 74 -7.10 12.15 15.47
N VAL A 75 -6.73 10.91 15.19
CA VAL A 75 -7.57 10.00 14.37
C VAL A 75 -8.94 9.81 15.02
N ARG A 76 -8.99 9.53 16.33
CA ARG A 76 -10.25 9.39 17.08
C ARG A 76 -11.06 10.69 17.08
N ALA A 77 -10.42 11.85 17.20
CA ALA A 77 -11.09 13.14 17.14
C ALA A 77 -11.69 13.42 15.76
N ILE A 78 -10.95 13.16 14.67
CA ILE A 78 -11.42 13.28 13.29
C ILE A 78 -12.62 12.37 13.05
N VAL A 79 -12.52 11.08 13.43
CA VAL A 79 -13.60 10.10 13.29
C VAL A 79 -14.82 10.53 14.09
N ARG A 80 -14.65 10.98 15.34
CA ARG A 80 -15.75 11.43 16.20
C ARG A 80 -16.48 12.64 15.62
N LEU A 81 -15.73 13.65 15.14
CA LEU A 81 -16.32 14.84 14.49
C LEU A 81 -17.04 14.46 13.19
N ARG A 82 -16.47 13.52 12.43
CA ARG A 82 -17.09 13.01 11.20
C ARG A 82 -18.42 12.30 11.47
N TRP A 83 -18.50 11.45 12.50
CA TRP A 83 -19.72 10.74 12.87
C TRP A 83 -20.77 11.64 13.53
N ARG A 84 -20.37 12.47 14.49
CA ARG A 84 -21.32 13.30 15.26
C ARG A 84 -21.83 14.52 14.50
N LYS A 85 -20.99 15.14 13.67
CA LYS A 85 -21.29 16.43 13.03
C LYS A 85 -21.33 16.40 11.50
N ARG A 86 -20.99 15.25 10.87
CA ARG A 86 -20.92 15.07 9.40
C ARG A 86 -20.16 16.16 8.64
N LEU A 87 -19.18 16.76 9.29
CA LEU A 87 -18.42 17.86 8.74
C LEU A 87 -17.53 17.40 7.58
N GLY A 88 -17.41 18.26 6.57
CA GLY A 88 -16.46 18.10 5.48
C GLY A 88 -15.01 18.12 5.99
N PRO A 89 -14.04 17.60 5.21
CA PRO A 89 -12.64 17.57 5.61
C PRO A 89 -12.08 18.96 5.97
N VAL A 90 -12.52 20.02 5.27
CA VAL A 90 -12.11 21.42 5.55
C VAL A 90 -12.67 21.92 6.88
N GLN A 91 -13.92 21.59 7.21
CA GLN A 91 -14.55 22.00 8.45
C GLN A 91 -13.96 21.27 9.67
N ILE A 92 -13.64 19.98 9.53
CA ILE A 92 -12.94 19.21 10.56
C ILE A 92 -11.52 19.76 10.75
N ALA A 93 -10.83 20.08 9.65
CA ALA A 93 -9.51 20.70 9.67
C ALA A 93 -9.52 22.03 10.46
N GLY A 94 -10.44 22.93 10.14
CA GLY A 94 -10.58 24.20 10.84
C GLY A 94 -10.87 24.05 12.34
N ARG A 95 -11.60 23.00 12.74
CA ARG A 95 -11.94 22.78 14.16
C ARG A 95 -10.83 22.09 14.97
N LEU A 96 -9.93 21.36 14.31
CA LEU A 96 -8.81 20.66 14.94
C LEU A 96 -7.46 21.36 14.74
N GLY A 97 -7.40 22.43 13.95
CA GLY A 97 -6.14 23.09 13.59
C GLY A 97 -5.23 22.21 12.72
N LEU A 98 -5.81 21.27 11.95
CA LEU A 98 -5.05 20.31 11.14
C LEU A 98 -5.15 20.64 9.65
N PRO A 99 -4.14 20.30 8.82
CA PRO A 99 -4.26 20.42 7.37
C PRO A 99 -5.40 19.54 6.83
N ALA A 100 -6.20 20.08 5.92
CA ALA A 100 -7.31 19.35 5.28
C ALA A 100 -6.85 18.06 4.57
N SER A 101 -5.62 18.05 4.04
CA SER A 101 -4.98 16.87 3.44
C SER A 101 -4.77 15.74 4.46
N THR A 102 -4.39 16.09 5.70
CA THR A 102 -4.21 15.12 6.80
C THR A 102 -5.55 14.53 7.21
N VAL A 103 -6.56 15.37 7.36
CA VAL A 103 -7.93 14.93 7.66
C VAL A 103 -8.46 14.01 6.56
N HIS A 104 -8.30 14.40 5.29
CA HIS A 104 -8.72 13.56 4.15
C HIS A 104 -7.99 12.21 4.12
N ALA A 105 -6.67 12.20 4.32
CA ALA A 105 -5.88 10.95 4.37
C ALA A 105 -6.34 10.03 5.51
N VAL A 106 -6.67 10.58 6.69
CA VAL A 106 -7.24 9.82 7.81
C VAL A 106 -8.61 9.26 7.46
N LEU A 107 -9.50 10.06 6.87
CA LEU A 107 -10.84 9.61 6.46
C LEU A 107 -10.77 8.49 5.39
N VAL A 108 -9.84 8.59 4.44
CA VAL A 108 -9.59 7.54 3.43
C VAL A 108 -9.07 6.26 4.08
N ARG A 109 -8.12 6.37 5.02
CA ARG A 109 -7.57 5.22 5.76
C ARG A 109 -8.64 4.52 6.61
N CYS A 110 -9.53 5.28 7.23
CA CYS A 110 -10.67 4.79 7.98
C CYS A 110 -11.88 4.42 7.10
N ARG A 111 -11.77 4.54 5.76
CA ARG A 111 -12.81 4.24 4.76
C ARG A 111 -14.14 5.02 4.92
N ILE A 112 -14.10 6.20 5.55
CA ILE A 112 -15.24 7.10 5.83
C ILE A 112 -15.17 8.42 5.03
N ASN A 113 -14.46 8.40 3.90
CA ASN A 113 -14.27 9.55 3.02
C ASN A 113 -15.55 9.98 2.28
N ARG A 114 -16.46 9.05 1.96
CA ARG A 114 -17.73 9.35 1.28
C ARG A 114 -18.87 9.54 2.29
N LEU A 115 -19.43 10.75 2.35
CA LEU A 115 -20.62 11.06 3.16
C LEU A 115 -21.84 10.23 2.73
N SER A 116 -21.91 9.86 1.45
CA SER A 116 -22.98 9.00 0.90
C SER A 116 -22.99 7.58 1.47
N ARG A 117 -21.92 7.15 2.16
CA ARG A 117 -21.85 5.87 2.88
C ARG A 117 -22.25 5.98 4.35
N ILE A 118 -22.62 7.16 4.83
CA ILE A 118 -23.03 7.38 6.21
C ILE A 118 -24.52 7.72 6.15
N ASP A 119 -25.40 6.78 6.51
CA ASP A 119 -26.85 6.98 6.49
C ASP A 119 -27.27 8.15 7.39
N ARG A 120 -28.19 9.02 6.93
CA ARG A 120 -28.62 10.28 7.57
C ARG A 120 -29.32 10.08 8.93
N VAL A 121 -29.94 8.93 9.16
CA VAL A 121 -30.80 8.67 10.32
C VAL A 121 -30.28 7.50 11.16
N THR A 122 -29.69 6.47 10.54
CA THR A 122 -29.38 5.20 11.23
C THR A 122 -27.89 4.93 11.49
N GLY A 123 -26.98 5.66 10.81
CA GLY A 123 -25.53 5.43 10.94
C GLY A 123 -25.02 4.12 10.32
N GLU A 124 -25.87 3.38 9.62
CA GLU A 124 -25.48 2.21 8.84
C GLU A 124 -24.89 2.58 7.47
N PRO A 125 -24.07 1.71 6.86
CA PRO A 125 -23.61 1.92 5.50
C PRO A 125 -24.77 1.77 4.52
N LEU A 126 -25.17 2.89 3.88
CA LEU A 126 -26.12 2.92 2.76
C LEU A 126 -25.63 2.00 1.63
N ARG A 127 -26.06 0.74 1.63
CA ARG A 127 -25.99 -0.14 0.47
C ARG A 127 -27.02 0.36 -0.53
N ARG A 128 -26.57 0.92 -1.64
CA ARG A 128 -27.44 1.23 -2.77
C ARG A 128 -27.49 0.01 -3.68
N CYS A 129 -28.53 -0.80 -3.53
CA CYS A 129 -29.05 -1.75 -4.54
C CYS A 129 -30.45 -1.21 -4.88
N ALA A 130 -30.94 -1.04 -6.10
CA ALA A 130 -30.44 -1.20 -7.46
C ALA A 130 -31.15 -0.13 -8.31
N ALA A 131 -30.68 0.12 -9.53
CA ALA A 131 -31.37 0.98 -10.49
C ALA A 131 -32.76 0.39 -10.80
N ALA A 132 -33.83 1.08 -10.38
CA ALA A 132 -35.16 0.84 -10.92
C ALA A 132 -35.21 1.49 -12.31
N ASN A 133 -35.21 0.64 -13.32
CA ASN A 133 -35.40 1.01 -14.72
C ASN A 133 -36.86 1.44 -14.86
N THR A 134 -37.15 2.74 -14.90
CA THR A 134 -38.51 3.24 -15.12
C THR A 134 -38.80 3.19 -16.62
N THR A 135 -39.47 2.13 -17.05
CA THR A 135 -40.19 2.05 -18.33
C THR A 135 -41.23 3.17 -18.37
N ILE A 136 -41.10 4.10 -19.33
CA ILE A 136 -42.13 5.08 -19.67
C ILE A 136 -43.05 4.42 -20.71
N PRO A 137 -44.36 4.19 -20.45
CA PRO A 137 -45.30 3.89 -21.52
C PRO A 137 -45.85 5.21 -22.07
N GLY A 138 -45.72 5.40 -23.38
CA GLY A 138 -46.38 6.47 -24.08
C GLY A 138 -47.87 6.17 -24.31
N ARG A 139 -48.70 7.20 -24.17
CA ARG A 139 -49.74 7.54 -25.14
C ARG A 139 -50.19 8.98 -24.92
#